data_AF-A0A838NE62-F1
#
_entry.id   AF-A0A838NE62-F1
#
_cell.length_a   1.000
_cell.length_b   1.000
_cell.length_c   1.000
_cell.angle_alpha   90.00
_cell.angle_beta   90.00
_cell.angle_gamma   90.00
#
_symmetry.space_group_name_H-M   'P 1'
#
loop_
_entity.id
_entity.type
_entity.pdbx_description
1 polymer ?
#
loop_
_entity_poly.entity_id
_entity_poly.type
_entity_poly.pdbx_seq_one_letter_code
_entity_poly.pdbx_strand_id
1 'polypeptide(L)'
;WTDWRVAVQPWAMVTFYALVLAVTGKWLDMFVGDGATGPALIGLSLGVVGYVLWRSPKDPLVYLGVLAVVVGISLNYLWLPLRAAQCPAINEGEPVGLFSQALQDVLNRVQYGKPALTERQASLGGQLANFWQYFGWQFARGWGRLAGLATALFALLGLSGLWALWKTDRRAGLAAAVLLGVLTVGLVFYMNFRYGYSQYPDQASLAREVRERDYFFMASFSAFGVFVALGLGGLMRGIVESLRDRGTPKTRWAVASLVLAPALVPLLSNRASASRAGETMARDFAHDILQSVEPYGILITAGDNDTFPLWYAQEVEGIRRDVTLANLSLMNTEWHLRQLRRRDTPAFDPAGAAPIWREVKVPERPQEPVLSIPLEEIDSLPEAMRVPAEGGVEFNGLQLRFGGEVLLRQDLATIFLIRDNLGKRPIFFSWSDAGYPDGTLGLSPYLVSQGFVRKLMPAPVTPSDSVILSSGLGYVNLPRTKRLLWDVYHWKSATEARPVGWVDPPSGSILQLYSVVYGGSAELLAKAGDSTLAARADSVARKVSEGLRRGAEF
;
A
#
# COMPACT_ATOMS: atom_id res chain seq x y z
N TRP A 1 -15.84 39.29 5.13
CA TRP A 1 -15.87 38.34 6.24
C TRP A 1 -15.83 39.01 7.62
N THR A 2 -16.04 40.32 7.74
CA THR A 2 -16.37 40.96 9.04
C THR A 2 -17.88 41.01 9.31
N ASP A 3 -18.70 40.62 8.34
CA ASP A 3 -20.15 40.52 8.50
C ASP A 3 -20.53 39.12 8.99
N TRP A 4 -20.94 39.02 10.25
CA TRP A 4 -21.39 37.77 10.87
C TRP A 4 -22.60 37.17 10.13
N ARG A 5 -23.33 37.98 9.35
CA ARG A 5 -24.47 37.52 8.54
C ARG A 5 -24.07 36.51 7.45
N VAL A 6 -22.78 36.36 7.15
CA VAL A 6 -22.27 35.31 6.26
C VAL A 6 -22.44 33.92 6.87
N ALA A 7 -22.28 33.78 8.19
CA ALA A 7 -22.40 32.49 8.88
C ALA A 7 -23.83 31.93 8.87
N VAL A 8 -24.83 32.81 8.71
CA VAL A 8 -26.25 32.44 8.59
C VAL A 8 -26.72 32.38 7.12
N GLN A 9 -25.81 32.50 6.15
CA GLN A 9 -26.19 32.27 4.76
C GLN A 9 -26.57 30.80 4.56
N PRO A 10 -27.62 30.50 3.78
CA PRO A 10 -28.06 29.12 3.54
C PRO A 10 -26.95 28.17 3.12
N TRP A 11 -26.13 28.57 2.14
CA TRP A 11 -25.00 27.76 1.69
C TRP A 11 -23.96 27.52 2.79
N ALA A 12 -23.72 28.49 3.68
CA ALA A 12 -22.73 28.38 4.75
C ALA A 12 -23.22 27.42 5.84
N MET A 13 -24.51 27.49 6.20
CA MET A 13 -25.13 26.58 7.17
C MET A 13 -25.19 25.13 6.66
N VAL A 14 -25.57 24.90 5.39
CA VAL A 14 -25.53 23.55 4.79
C VAL A 14 -24.12 23.01 4.79
N THR A 15 -23.17 23.81 4.30
CA THR A 15 -21.78 23.37 4.20
C THR A 15 -21.20 23.05 5.56
N PHE A 16 -21.40 23.91 6.56
CA PHE A 16 -20.95 23.67 7.92
C PHE A 16 -21.59 22.42 8.52
N TYR A 17 -22.91 22.27 8.39
CA TYR A 17 -23.61 21.10 8.91
C TYR A 17 -23.17 19.80 8.24
N ALA A 18 -23.07 19.78 6.91
CA ALA A 18 -22.57 18.65 6.15
C ALA A 18 -21.13 18.29 6.53
N LEU A 19 -20.25 19.29 6.73
CA LEU A 19 -18.89 19.07 7.19
C LEU A 19 -18.85 18.50 8.61
N VAL A 20 -19.67 19.00 9.54
CA VAL A 20 -19.76 18.43 10.89
C VAL A 20 -20.20 16.97 10.83
N LEU A 21 -21.25 16.65 10.07
CA LEU A 21 -21.71 15.28 9.88
C LEU A 21 -20.65 14.37 9.26
N ALA A 22 -19.94 14.85 8.24
CA ALA A 22 -18.89 14.10 7.57
C ALA A 22 -17.67 13.86 8.49
N VAL A 23 -17.23 14.89 9.23
CA VAL A 23 -16.07 14.82 10.14
C VAL A 23 -16.37 13.96 11.37
N THR A 24 -17.59 14.04 11.90
CA THR A 24 -17.97 13.27 13.09
C THR A 24 -18.43 11.85 12.77
N GLY A 25 -18.75 11.53 11.51
CA GLY A 25 -19.37 10.26 11.11
C GLY A 25 -20.79 10.05 11.66
N LYS A 26 -21.35 11.05 12.36
CA LYS A 26 -22.58 10.91 13.14
C LYS A 26 -23.87 10.82 12.32
N TRP A 27 -23.82 11.05 11.01
CA TRP A 27 -25.02 10.98 10.17
C TRP A 27 -25.62 9.56 10.11
N LEU A 28 -24.87 8.50 10.43
CA LEU A 28 -25.39 7.13 10.57
C LEU A 28 -26.29 6.94 11.79
N ASP A 29 -26.07 7.69 12.87
CA ASP A 29 -26.95 7.66 14.04
C ASP A 29 -28.40 8.03 13.62
N MET A 30 -28.58 8.75 12.50
CA MET A 30 -29.91 9.02 11.91
C MET A 30 -30.66 7.75 11.48
N PHE A 31 -29.95 6.69 11.08
CA PHE A 31 -30.55 5.49 10.49
C PHE A 31 -30.41 4.26 11.39
N VAL A 32 -29.31 4.16 12.14
CA VAL A 32 -28.90 2.94 12.88
C VAL A 32 -28.61 3.24 14.36
N GLY A 33 -28.76 4.50 14.79
CA GLY A 33 -28.45 4.90 16.16
C GLY A 33 -29.56 4.49 17.13
N ASP A 34 -29.16 3.90 18.27
CA ASP A 34 -30.07 3.64 19.38
C ASP A 34 -30.37 4.93 20.17
N GLY A 35 -31.64 5.14 20.52
CA GLY A 35 -32.07 6.23 21.39
C GLY A 35 -32.43 7.54 20.69
N ALA A 36 -32.30 8.67 21.39
CA ALA A 36 -32.84 9.97 20.96
C ALA A 36 -31.96 10.73 19.96
N THR A 37 -30.71 10.29 19.75
CA THR A 37 -29.72 10.93 18.88
C THR A 37 -30.11 10.87 17.40
N GLY A 38 -30.61 9.73 16.92
CA GLY A 38 -31.04 9.58 15.53
C GLY A 38 -32.18 10.51 15.14
N PRO A 39 -33.31 10.48 15.85
CA PRO A 39 -34.42 11.41 15.62
C PRO A 39 -34.00 12.88 15.73
N ALA A 40 -33.12 13.23 16.67
CA ALA A 40 -32.61 14.59 16.82
C ALA A 40 -31.78 15.04 15.60
N LEU A 41 -30.92 14.17 15.07
CA LEU A 41 -30.10 14.45 13.90
C LEU A 41 -30.93 14.53 12.62
N ILE A 42 -31.96 13.69 12.46
CA ILE A 42 -32.93 13.80 11.37
C ILE A 42 -33.66 15.15 11.46
N GLY A 43 -34.18 15.50 12.64
CA GLY A 43 -34.87 16.76 12.86
C GLY A 43 -33.98 17.97 12.55
N LEU A 44 -32.72 17.93 12.98
CA LEU A 44 -31.73 18.97 12.68
C LEU A 44 -31.43 19.07 11.18
N SER A 45 -31.28 17.93 10.49
CA SER A 45 -31.08 17.88 9.03
C SER A 45 -32.25 18.49 8.27
N LEU A 46 -33.48 18.07 8.61
CA LEU A 46 -34.70 18.63 8.03
C LEU A 46 -34.85 20.12 8.34
N GLY A 47 -34.44 20.56 9.54
CA GLY A 47 -34.41 21.97 9.91
C GLY A 47 -33.42 22.78 9.07
N VAL A 48 -32.20 22.27 8.86
CA VAL A 48 -31.19 22.92 8.00
C VAL A 48 -31.66 22.97 6.55
N VAL A 49 -32.16 21.87 6.00
CA VAL A 49 -32.71 21.82 4.64
C VAL A 49 -33.92 22.75 4.50
N GLY A 50 -34.84 22.72 5.45
CA GLY A 50 -36.03 23.59 5.49
C GLY A 50 -35.66 25.07 5.55
N TYR A 51 -34.70 25.45 6.39
CA TYR A 51 -34.17 26.81 6.47
C TYR A 51 -33.61 27.28 5.12
N VAL A 52 -32.88 26.40 4.45
CA VAL A 52 -32.19 26.70 3.19
C VAL A 52 -33.17 26.84 2.04
N LEU A 53 -34.14 25.92 1.95
CA LEU A 53 -35.24 26.00 0.99
C LEU A 53 -36.12 27.22 1.24
N TRP A 54 -36.34 27.62 2.50
CA TRP A 54 -37.12 28.81 2.83
C TRP A 54 -36.40 30.11 2.42
N ARG A 55 -35.10 30.20 2.67
CA ARG A 55 -34.34 31.45 2.51
C ARG A 55 -33.77 31.64 1.10
N SER A 56 -33.52 30.55 0.38
CA SER A 56 -32.99 30.55 -1.00
C SER A 56 -33.72 29.56 -1.93
N PRO A 57 -35.08 29.60 -2.04
CA PRO A 57 -35.87 28.63 -2.81
C PRO A 57 -35.61 28.63 -4.33
N LYS A 58 -34.90 29.64 -4.83
CA LYS A 58 -34.61 29.81 -6.27
C LYS A 58 -33.12 29.83 -6.59
N ASP A 59 -32.25 29.62 -5.59
CA ASP A 59 -30.82 29.66 -5.82
C ASP A 59 -30.33 28.31 -6.37
N PRO A 60 -29.93 28.23 -7.65
CA PRO A 60 -29.48 26.98 -8.25
C PRO A 60 -28.24 26.40 -7.56
N LEU A 61 -27.42 27.23 -6.89
CA LEU A 61 -26.21 26.76 -6.19
C LEU A 61 -26.55 25.92 -4.96
N VAL A 62 -27.68 26.18 -4.32
CA VAL A 62 -28.18 25.37 -3.19
C VAL A 62 -28.52 23.96 -3.67
N TYR A 63 -29.29 23.84 -4.75
CA TYR A 63 -29.68 22.56 -5.32
C TYR A 63 -28.48 21.80 -5.87
N LEU A 64 -27.54 22.51 -6.51
CA LEU A 64 -26.28 21.92 -6.97
C LEU A 64 -25.44 21.39 -5.79
N GLY A 65 -25.36 22.14 -4.69
CA GLY A 65 -24.66 21.72 -3.48
C GLY A 65 -25.28 20.49 -2.82
N VAL A 66 -26.62 20.46 -2.69
CA VAL A 66 -27.35 19.29 -2.19
C VAL A 66 -27.16 18.08 -3.10
N LEU A 67 -27.26 18.27 -4.43
CA LEU A 67 -27.01 17.20 -5.40
C LEU A 67 -25.58 16.66 -5.28
N ALA A 68 -24.58 17.53 -5.13
CA ALA A 68 -23.18 17.12 -4.97
C ALA A 68 -22.97 16.29 -3.70
N VAL A 69 -23.63 16.65 -2.58
CA VAL A 69 -23.61 15.86 -1.34
C VAL A 69 -24.28 14.50 -1.54
N VAL A 70 -25.48 14.46 -2.14
CA VAL A 70 -26.19 13.21 -2.41
C VAL A 70 -25.38 12.28 -3.32
N VAL A 71 -24.81 12.81 -4.40
CA VAL A 71 -23.95 12.04 -5.32
C VAL A 71 -22.70 11.56 -4.58
N GLY A 72 -22.01 12.42 -3.84
CA GLY A 72 -20.79 12.07 -3.10
C GLY A 72 -21.01 10.99 -2.03
N ILE A 73 -22.13 11.07 -1.30
CA ILE A 73 -22.54 10.05 -0.33
C ILE A 73 -22.92 8.76 -1.06
N SER A 74 -23.71 8.83 -2.13
CA SER A 74 -24.17 7.63 -2.86
C SER A 74 -23.01 6.75 -3.36
N LEU A 75 -21.91 7.35 -3.81
CA LEU A 75 -20.75 6.60 -4.29
C LEU A 75 -20.02 5.81 -3.19
N ASN A 76 -20.09 6.22 -1.93
CA ASN A 76 -19.44 5.50 -0.84
C ASN A 76 -20.42 4.58 -0.09
N TYR A 77 -21.66 5.05 0.07
CA TYR A 77 -22.64 4.39 0.94
C TYR A 77 -23.62 3.49 0.19
N LEU A 78 -23.85 3.71 -1.10
CA LEU A 78 -24.70 2.85 -1.91
C LEU A 78 -23.85 1.88 -2.73
N TRP A 79 -22.84 2.39 -3.43
CA TRP A 79 -22.05 1.58 -4.36
C TRP A 79 -21.22 0.50 -3.66
N LEU A 80 -20.50 0.85 -2.59
CA LEU A 80 -19.59 -0.05 -1.91
C LEU A 80 -20.31 -1.32 -1.37
N PRO A 81 -21.39 -1.23 -0.58
CA PRO A 81 -22.08 -2.41 -0.08
C PRO A 81 -22.78 -3.23 -1.18
N LEU A 82 -23.28 -2.58 -2.24
CA LEU A 82 -23.87 -3.28 -3.38
C LEU A 82 -22.84 -4.09 -4.16
N ARG A 83 -21.63 -3.53 -4.34
CA ARG A 83 -20.52 -4.25 -4.98
C ARG A 83 -19.96 -5.34 -4.08
N ALA A 84 -19.81 -5.08 -2.78
CA ALA A 84 -19.36 -6.09 -1.82
C ALA A 84 -20.31 -7.29 -1.77
N ALA A 85 -21.62 -7.08 -1.88
CA ALA A 85 -22.63 -8.14 -1.89
C ALA A 85 -22.53 -9.09 -3.10
N GLN A 86 -21.81 -8.70 -4.16
CA GLN A 86 -21.53 -9.56 -5.32
C GLN A 86 -20.34 -10.49 -5.09
N CYS A 87 -19.71 -10.42 -3.91
CA CYS A 87 -18.53 -11.21 -3.54
C CYS A 87 -17.42 -11.18 -4.59
N PRO A 88 -16.92 -9.99 -4.98
CA PRO A 88 -15.83 -9.89 -5.94
C PRO A 88 -14.57 -10.61 -5.42
N ALA A 89 -13.67 -10.95 -6.34
CA ALA A 89 -12.41 -11.63 -6.03
C ALA A 89 -11.50 -10.85 -5.07
N ILE A 90 -11.74 -9.54 -4.88
CA ILE A 90 -11.11 -8.69 -3.88
C ILE A 90 -12.23 -7.92 -3.18
N ASN A 91 -12.49 -8.23 -1.90
CA ASN A 91 -13.60 -7.66 -1.13
C ASN A 91 -13.14 -7.26 0.29
N GLU A 92 -12.15 -6.37 0.37
CA GLU A 92 -11.53 -5.96 1.63
C GLU A 92 -12.56 -5.45 2.65
N GLY A 93 -12.58 -6.07 3.83
CA GLY A 93 -13.51 -5.73 4.91
C GLY A 93 -14.95 -6.22 4.70
N GLU A 94 -15.28 -6.79 3.54
CA GLU A 94 -16.62 -7.30 3.18
C GLU A 94 -17.77 -6.38 3.68
N PRO A 95 -17.84 -5.10 3.25
CA PRO A 95 -18.79 -4.12 3.77
C PRO A 95 -20.21 -4.32 3.21
N VAL A 96 -20.79 -5.51 3.36
CA VAL A 96 -22.10 -5.87 2.81
C VAL A 96 -23.22 -5.25 3.64
N GLY A 97 -24.19 -4.61 2.97
CA GLY A 97 -25.36 -3.99 3.58
C GLY A 97 -25.22 -2.49 3.84
N LEU A 98 -26.27 -1.71 3.54
CA LEU A 98 -26.26 -0.23 3.60
C LEU A 98 -26.10 0.37 5.00
N PHE A 99 -26.47 -0.41 6.02
CA PHE A 99 -26.48 0.01 7.42
C PHE A 99 -25.78 -1.01 8.33
N SER A 100 -24.87 -1.82 7.76
CA SER A 100 -24.17 -2.86 8.50
C SER A 100 -22.97 -2.32 9.28
N GLN A 101 -22.60 -3.02 10.36
CA GLN A 101 -21.38 -2.73 11.10
C GLN A 101 -20.13 -2.86 10.21
N ALA A 102 -20.08 -3.85 9.30
CA ALA A 102 -18.95 -4.03 8.39
C ALA A 102 -18.71 -2.80 7.49
N LEU A 103 -19.78 -2.19 6.95
CA LEU A 103 -19.66 -0.95 6.20
C LEU A 103 -19.12 0.19 7.08
N GLN A 104 -19.60 0.29 8.33
CA GLN A 104 -19.10 1.29 9.28
C GLN A 104 -17.63 1.09 9.60
N ASP A 105 -17.21 -0.15 9.85
CA ASP A 105 -15.83 -0.48 10.20
C ASP A 105 -14.87 -0.11 9.07
N VAL A 106 -15.25 -0.40 7.81
CA VAL A 106 -14.47 -0.02 6.63
C VAL A 106 -14.35 1.49 6.49
N LEU A 107 -15.44 2.23 6.64
CA LEU A 107 -15.46 3.69 6.48
C LEU A 107 -14.74 4.42 7.62
N ASN A 108 -14.89 3.92 8.85
CA ASN A 108 -14.19 4.41 10.04
C ASN A 108 -12.76 3.87 10.14
N ARG A 109 -12.36 2.99 9.22
CA ARG A 109 -11.02 2.42 9.15
C ARG A 109 -10.65 1.67 10.44
N VAL A 110 -11.62 1.00 11.04
CA VAL A 110 -11.46 0.24 12.30
C VAL A 110 -10.36 -0.82 12.17
N GLN A 111 -10.21 -1.42 10.98
CA GLN A 111 -9.17 -2.41 10.70
C GLN A 111 -7.73 -1.88 10.89
N TYR A 112 -7.52 -0.56 10.96
CA TYR A 112 -6.21 0.03 11.18
C TYR A 112 -5.92 0.38 12.65
N GLY A 113 -6.89 0.19 13.57
CA GLY A 113 -6.68 0.36 15.01
C GLY A 113 -6.12 1.73 15.41
N LYS A 114 -6.58 2.82 14.76
CA LYS A 114 -6.02 4.15 15.03
C LYS A 114 -6.33 4.58 16.48
N PRO A 115 -5.32 5.00 17.27
CA PRO A 115 -5.57 5.51 18.61
C PRO A 115 -6.30 6.86 18.54
N ALA A 116 -6.86 7.28 19.68
CA ALA A 116 -7.46 8.61 19.81
C ALA A 116 -6.44 9.71 19.45
N LEU A 117 -6.90 10.85 18.90
CA LEU A 117 -6.02 11.95 18.50
C LEU A 117 -5.21 12.55 19.68
N THR A 118 -5.68 12.35 20.91
CA THR A 118 -4.99 12.72 22.15
C THR A 118 -3.85 11.78 22.50
N GLU A 119 -3.90 10.53 22.02
CA GLU A 119 -2.86 9.53 22.21
C GLU A 119 -1.92 9.52 20.99
N ARG A 120 -0.81 10.23 21.17
CA ARG A 120 0.20 10.45 20.13
C ARG A 120 1.01 9.18 19.84
N GLN A 121 1.10 8.78 18.57
CA GLN A 121 1.96 7.65 18.16
C GLN A 121 3.45 8.02 18.03
N ALA A 122 3.75 9.32 18.01
CA ALA A 122 5.10 9.86 18.06
C ALA A 122 5.04 11.30 18.60
N SER A 123 6.18 11.86 19.01
CA SER A 123 6.22 13.26 19.45
C SER A 123 5.77 14.19 18.31
N LEU A 124 5.05 15.26 18.64
CA LEU A 124 4.63 16.25 17.63
C LEU A 124 5.84 16.87 16.90
N GLY A 125 6.95 17.07 17.62
CA GLY A 125 8.22 17.52 17.02
C GLY A 125 8.76 16.53 15.99
N GLY A 126 8.78 15.23 16.29
CA GLY A 126 9.13 14.19 15.31
C GLY A 126 8.17 14.15 14.12
N GLN A 127 6.88 14.31 14.43
CA GLN A 127 5.75 14.62 13.55
C GLN A 127 6.10 15.63 12.45
N LEU A 128 6.39 16.83 12.92
CA LEU A 128 6.71 18.00 12.11
C LEU A 128 8.06 17.86 11.41
N ALA A 129 9.04 17.22 12.04
CA ALA A 129 10.33 16.93 11.41
C ALA A 129 10.16 15.97 10.22
N ASN A 130 9.24 15.00 10.30
CA ASN A 130 8.96 14.08 9.21
C ASN A 130 8.27 14.81 8.04
N PHE A 131 7.29 15.66 8.37
CA PHE A 131 6.68 16.54 7.37
C PHE A 131 7.74 17.42 6.69
N TRP A 132 8.67 18.01 7.45
CA TRP A 132 9.73 18.85 6.90
C TRP A 132 10.69 18.05 5.99
N GLN A 133 11.01 16.80 6.34
CA GLN A 133 11.77 15.89 5.49
C GLN A 133 11.05 15.68 4.14
N TYR A 134 9.77 15.33 4.16
CA TYR A 134 8.98 15.13 2.94
C TYR A 134 8.81 16.40 2.12
N PHE A 135 8.62 17.53 2.80
CA PHE A 135 8.55 18.84 2.17
C PHE A 135 9.87 19.19 1.45
N GLY A 136 11.01 18.90 2.08
CA GLY A 136 12.32 19.11 1.45
C GLY A 136 12.57 18.24 0.22
N TRP A 137 12.02 17.01 0.21
CA TRP A 137 12.13 16.11 -0.95
C TRP A 137 11.50 16.67 -2.23
N GLN A 138 10.53 17.58 -2.10
CA GLN A 138 9.81 18.14 -3.25
C GLN A 138 10.69 19.06 -4.12
N PHE A 139 11.80 19.59 -3.59
CA PHE A 139 12.57 20.63 -4.27
C PHE A 139 13.88 20.18 -4.87
N ALA A 140 14.74 19.49 -4.12
CA ALA A 140 16.05 19.09 -4.63
C ALA A 140 16.62 17.85 -3.97
N ARG A 141 15.78 16.82 -3.73
CA ARG A 141 16.20 15.55 -3.11
C ARG A 141 17.44 14.97 -3.78
N GLY A 142 17.45 14.94 -5.12
CA GLY A 142 18.56 14.37 -5.89
C GLY A 142 19.88 15.15 -5.84
N TRP A 143 19.93 16.33 -5.21
CA TRP A 143 21.16 17.10 -5.05
C TRP A 143 21.85 16.89 -3.68
N GLY A 144 21.37 15.93 -2.88
CA GLY A 144 21.98 15.56 -1.60
C GLY A 144 22.11 16.77 -0.65
N ARG A 145 23.35 17.16 -0.32
CA ARG A 145 23.61 18.25 0.64
C ARG A 145 23.04 19.61 0.22
N LEU A 146 22.86 19.86 -1.08
CA LEU A 146 22.26 21.11 -1.57
C LEU A 146 20.73 21.13 -1.44
N ALA A 147 20.08 20.01 -1.12
CA ALA A 147 18.64 19.91 -0.95
C ALA A 147 18.11 20.88 0.12
N GLY A 148 18.86 21.06 1.21
CA GLY A 148 18.49 21.98 2.29
C GLY A 148 18.45 23.45 1.84
N LEU A 149 19.41 23.87 1.01
CA LEU A 149 19.45 25.23 0.46
C LEU A 149 18.27 25.49 -0.49
N ALA A 150 17.97 24.53 -1.38
CA ALA A 150 16.81 24.62 -2.26
C ALA A 150 15.52 24.68 -1.44
N THR A 151 15.37 23.82 -0.43
CA THR A 151 14.21 23.81 0.46
C THR A 151 14.03 25.15 1.15
N ALA A 152 15.10 25.74 1.68
CA ALA A 152 15.06 27.06 2.31
C ALA A 152 14.65 28.16 1.31
N LEU A 153 15.24 28.16 0.11
CA LEU A 153 14.90 29.11 -0.96
C LEU A 153 13.41 29.03 -1.31
N PHE A 154 12.89 27.84 -1.57
CA PHE A 154 11.49 27.65 -1.92
C PHE A 154 10.54 27.93 -0.76
N ALA A 155 10.92 27.59 0.47
CA ALA A 155 10.15 27.96 1.66
C ALA A 155 10.01 29.49 1.76
N LEU A 156 11.11 30.22 1.59
CA LEU A 156 11.09 31.69 1.60
C LEU A 156 10.27 32.27 0.44
N LEU A 157 10.40 31.73 -0.77
CA LEU A 157 9.57 32.12 -1.91
C LEU A 157 8.08 31.90 -1.63
N GLY A 158 7.69 30.73 -1.10
CA GLY A 158 6.30 30.44 -0.74
C GLY A 158 5.75 31.38 0.34
N LEU A 159 6.50 31.58 1.42
CA LEU A 159 6.09 32.49 2.50
C LEU A 159 6.02 33.94 2.04
N SER A 160 6.96 34.39 1.20
CA SER A 160 6.89 35.73 0.59
C SER A 160 5.71 35.90 -0.36
N GLY A 161 5.32 34.84 -1.08
CA GLY A 161 4.12 34.82 -1.91
C GLY A 161 2.84 34.93 -1.11
N LEU A 162 2.75 34.19 0.00
CA LEU A 162 1.64 34.31 0.95
C LEU A 162 1.57 35.73 1.54
N TRP A 163 2.71 36.31 1.90
CA TRP A 163 2.79 37.67 2.40
C TRP A 163 2.39 38.71 1.36
N ALA A 164 2.81 38.54 0.11
CA ALA A 164 2.42 39.41 -1.00
C ALA A 164 0.91 39.34 -1.26
N LEU A 165 0.32 38.14 -1.17
CA LEU A 165 -1.12 37.96 -1.24
C LEU A 165 -1.82 38.68 -0.08
N TRP A 166 -1.34 38.50 1.15
CA TRP A 166 -1.88 39.17 2.33
C TRP A 166 -1.88 40.70 2.22
N LYS A 167 -0.79 41.28 1.70
CA LYS A 167 -0.69 42.72 1.47
C LYS A 167 -1.65 43.23 0.39
N THR A 168 -1.88 42.42 -0.64
CA THR A 168 -2.73 42.79 -1.79
C THR A 168 -4.20 42.60 -1.48
N ASP A 169 -4.56 41.45 -0.90
CA ASP A 169 -5.91 41.11 -0.47
C ASP A 169 -5.82 40.31 0.84
N ARG A 170 -6.13 40.99 1.96
CA ARG A 170 -6.13 40.38 3.29
C ARG A 170 -7.10 39.20 3.41
N ARG A 171 -8.19 39.18 2.65
CA ARG A 171 -9.19 38.09 2.70
C ARG A 171 -8.62 36.84 2.04
N ALA A 172 -8.07 36.99 0.85
CA ALA A 172 -7.40 35.91 0.14
C ALA A 172 -6.17 35.42 0.91
N GLY A 173 -5.39 36.34 1.49
CA GLY A 173 -4.24 36.01 2.34
C GLY A 173 -4.63 35.22 3.58
N LEU A 174 -5.71 35.58 4.27
CA LEU A 174 -6.22 34.83 5.41
C LEU A 174 -6.69 33.44 5.02
N ALA A 175 -7.47 33.31 3.94
CA ALA A 175 -7.90 32.01 3.44
C ALA A 175 -6.70 31.11 3.08
N ALA A 176 -5.69 31.66 2.41
CA ALA A 176 -4.47 30.95 2.06
C ALA A 176 -3.64 30.55 3.29
N ALA A 177 -3.54 31.40 4.30
CA ALA A 177 -2.83 31.11 5.54
C ALA A 177 -3.53 30.00 6.35
N VAL A 178 -4.87 30.03 6.43
CA VAL A 178 -5.67 28.97 7.06
C VAL A 178 -5.50 27.66 6.29
N LEU A 179 -5.57 27.70 4.95
CA LEU A 179 -5.33 26.53 4.11
C LEU A 179 -3.95 25.93 4.36
N LEU A 180 -2.90 26.75 4.41
CA LEU A 180 -1.54 26.31 4.73
C LEU A 180 -1.49 25.66 6.12
N GLY A 181 -2.06 26.29 7.14
CA GLY A 181 -2.09 25.76 8.51
C GLY A 181 -2.80 24.42 8.61
N VAL A 182 -3.94 24.26 7.94
CA VAL A 182 -4.70 23.00 7.89
C VAL A 182 -3.92 21.92 7.15
N LEU A 183 -3.39 22.20 5.96
CA LEU A 183 -2.67 21.21 5.15
C LEU A 183 -1.29 20.86 5.72
N THR A 184 -0.73 21.65 6.64
CA THR A 184 0.55 21.37 7.28
C THR A 184 0.34 20.87 8.71
N VAL A 185 0.29 21.77 9.68
CA VAL A 185 0.20 21.46 11.11
C VAL A 185 -1.08 20.69 11.43
N GLY A 186 -2.22 21.11 10.86
CA GLY A 186 -3.51 20.44 11.07
C GLY A 186 -3.50 19.00 10.57
N LEU A 187 -2.95 18.77 9.38
CA LEU A 187 -2.85 17.44 8.79
C LEU A 187 -1.84 16.55 9.53
N VAL A 188 -0.68 17.08 9.93
CA VAL A 188 0.28 16.35 10.78
C VAL A 188 -0.36 15.94 12.10
N PHE A 189 -1.13 16.85 12.71
CA PHE A 189 -1.88 16.54 13.92
C PHE A 189 -2.90 15.43 13.66
N TYR A 190 -3.74 15.58 12.63
CA TYR A 190 -4.80 14.61 12.32
C TYR A 190 -4.28 13.21 11.95
N MET A 191 -3.22 13.14 11.15
CA MET A 191 -2.71 11.86 10.67
C MET A 191 -2.06 11.02 11.78
N ASN A 192 -1.48 11.68 12.79
CA ASN A 192 -0.90 11.06 13.98
C ASN A 192 -0.05 9.80 13.68
N PHE A 193 0.85 9.93 12.69
CA PHE A 193 1.73 8.84 12.29
C PHE A 193 2.74 8.48 13.39
N ARG A 194 3.25 7.26 13.31
CA ARG A 194 4.49 6.90 14.00
C ARG A 194 5.66 7.70 13.42
N TYR A 195 6.87 7.50 13.95
CA TYR A 195 8.06 8.09 13.33
C TYR A 195 8.20 7.62 11.88
N GLY A 196 8.68 8.51 11.00
CA GLY A 196 8.88 8.19 9.58
C GLY A 196 9.85 7.02 9.39
N TYR A 197 9.73 6.31 8.27
CA TYR A 197 10.51 5.09 8.02
C TYR A 197 12.02 5.37 8.07
N SER A 198 12.50 6.45 7.44
CA SER A 198 13.90 6.87 7.49
C SER A 198 14.27 7.79 8.68
N GLN A 199 13.37 8.01 9.64
CA GLN A 199 13.69 8.84 10.81
C GLN A 199 14.47 8.06 11.87
N TYR A 200 15.55 8.68 12.37
CA TYR A 200 16.41 8.16 13.43
C TYR A 200 16.92 6.73 13.16
N PRO A 201 17.57 6.45 12.01
CA PRO A 201 17.88 5.09 11.57
C PRO A 201 18.62 4.24 12.61
N ASP A 202 19.43 4.86 13.47
CA ASP A 202 20.21 4.18 14.51
C ASP A 202 19.38 3.63 15.69
N GLN A 203 18.08 3.97 15.78
CA GLN A 203 17.21 3.55 16.89
C GLN A 203 16.29 2.39 16.49
N ALA A 204 16.80 1.16 16.42
CA ALA A 204 16.03 0.01 15.92
C ALA A 204 14.69 -0.24 16.66
N SER A 205 14.60 0.06 17.96
CA SER A 205 13.39 -0.15 18.78
C SER A 205 12.30 0.92 18.60
N LEU A 206 12.57 1.99 17.86
CA LEU A 206 11.60 3.05 17.65
C LEU A 206 10.45 2.55 16.76
N ALA A 207 9.22 2.71 17.23
CA ALA A 207 8.03 2.40 16.43
C ALA A 207 7.96 3.34 15.22
N ARG A 208 8.08 2.76 14.03
CA ARG A 208 8.07 3.48 12.75
C ARG A 208 6.90 3.08 11.88
N GLU A 209 6.58 3.95 10.93
CA GLU A 209 5.77 3.57 9.79
C GLU A 209 6.52 2.55 8.92
N VAL A 210 5.77 1.62 8.34
CA VAL A 210 6.32 0.53 7.51
C VAL A 210 6.95 1.01 6.20
N ARG A 211 6.63 2.23 5.77
CA ARG A 211 7.18 2.89 4.58
C ARG A 211 7.02 4.39 4.67
N GLU A 212 7.62 5.10 3.73
CA GLU A 212 7.42 6.54 3.61
C GLU A 212 5.98 6.91 3.23
N ARG A 213 5.49 7.98 3.87
CA ARG A 213 4.09 8.41 3.83
C ARG A 213 3.92 9.84 3.33
N ASP A 214 4.87 10.31 2.53
CA ASP A 214 4.88 11.63 1.88
C ASP A 214 3.63 11.86 1.01
N TYR A 215 3.09 10.80 0.39
CA TYR A 215 1.88 10.86 -0.43
C TYR A 215 0.63 11.40 0.32
N PHE A 216 0.57 11.29 1.64
CA PHE A 216 -0.52 11.89 2.42
C PHE A 216 -0.47 13.42 2.43
N PHE A 217 0.68 14.02 2.15
CA PHE A 217 0.91 15.46 2.17
C PHE A 217 0.97 16.09 0.76
N MET A 218 0.60 15.35 -0.29
CA MET A 218 0.60 15.86 -1.68
C MET A 218 -0.21 17.14 -1.83
N ALA A 219 -1.36 17.25 -1.15
CA ALA A 219 -2.18 18.46 -1.16
C ALA A 219 -1.42 19.66 -0.57
N SER A 220 -0.67 19.43 0.51
CA SER A 220 0.19 20.43 1.16
C SER A 220 1.26 20.93 0.20
N PHE A 221 1.96 20.01 -0.48
CA PHE A 221 3.03 20.34 -1.43
C PHE A 221 2.49 21.10 -2.66
N SER A 222 1.35 20.65 -3.19
CA SER A 222 0.69 21.28 -4.33
C SER A 222 0.21 22.70 -3.99
N ALA A 223 -0.43 22.89 -2.83
CA ALA A 223 -0.84 24.20 -2.36
C ALA A 223 0.36 25.12 -2.13
N PHE A 224 1.45 24.60 -1.58
CA PHE A 224 2.67 25.38 -1.37
C PHE A 224 3.32 25.83 -2.70
N GLY A 225 3.26 25.00 -3.75
CA GLY A 225 3.69 25.37 -5.10
C GLY A 225 2.98 26.61 -5.64
N VAL A 226 1.69 26.79 -5.33
CA VAL A 226 0.94 28.01 -5.67
C VAL A 226 1.51 29.23 -4.94
N PHE A 227 1.87 29.09 -3.66
CA PHE A 227 2.48 30.17 -2.91
C PHE A 227 3.88 30.53 -3.45
N VAL A 228 4.66 29.54 -3.88
CA VAL A 228 5.93 29.78 -4.59
C VAL A 228 5.69 30.60 -5.85
N ALA A 229 4.68 30.25 -6.66
CA ALA A 229 4.33 31.01 -7.87
C ALA A 229 3.95 32.46 -7.56
N LEU A 230 3.20 32.70 -6.47
CA LEU A 230 2.90 34.06 -6.00
C LEU A 230 4.16 34.81 -5.56
N GLY A 231 5.10 34.13 -4.90
CA GLY A 231 6.39 34.70 -4.49
C GLY A 231 7.24 35.12 -5.68
N LEU A 232 7.35 34.23 -6.68
CA LEU A 232 8.01 34.52 -7.95
C LEU A 232 7.36 35.71 -8.66
N GLY A 233 6.03 35.75 -8.73
CA GLY A 233 5.29 36.87 -9.31
C GLY A 233 5.51 38.20 -8.55
N GLY A 234 5.58 38.14 -7.23
CA GLY A 234 5.92 39.29 -6.38
C GLY A 234 7.34 39.80 -6.66
N LEU A 235 8.31 38.90 -6.78
CA LEU A 235 9.69 39.24 -7.09
C LEU A 235 9.82 39.83 -8.51
N MET A 236 9.11 39.26 -9.50
CA MET A 236 9.05 39.81 -10.86
C MET A 236 8.54 41.26 -10.85
N ARG A 237 7.44 41.54 -10.13
CA ARG A 237 6.90 42.90 -10.00
C ARG A 237 7.92 43.84 -9.34
N GLY A 238 8.61 43.38 -8.28
CA GLY A 238 9.66 44.15 -7.61
C GLY A 238 10.82 44.54 -8.53
N ILE A 239 11.26 43.62 -9.39
CA ILE A 239 12.32 43.89 -10.39
C ILE A 239 11.82 44.90 -11.43
N VAL A 240 10.61 44.73 -11.95
CA VAL A 240 10.03 45.66 -12.94
C VAL A 240 9.93 47.08 -12.40
N GLU A 241 9.55 47.23 -11.12
CA GLU A 241 9.48 48.54 -10.45
C GLU A 241 10.88 49.12 -10.20
N SER A 242 11.83 48.31 -9.74
CA SER A 242 13.21 48.75 -9.53
C SER A 242 13.90 49.23 -10.82
N LEU A 243 13.51 48.66 -11.96
CA LEU A 243 14.02 49.04 -13.28
C LEU A 243 13.15 50.09 -13.98
N ARG A 244 12.17 50.73 -13.31
CA ARG A 244 11.16 51.57 -13.99
C ARG A 244 11.73 52.64 -14.92
N ASP A 245 12.88 53.20 -14.55
CA ASP A 245 13.58 54.27 -15.29
C ASP A 245 14.60 53.72 -16.30
N ARG A 246 14.67 52.40 -16.49
CA ARG A 246 15.66 51.69 -17.32
C ARG A 246 14.98 50.80 -18.36
N GLY A 247 15.16 51.14 -19.63
CA GLY A 247 14.73 50.32 -20.77
C GLY A 247 13.21 50.31 -20.99
N THR A 248 12.78 49.55 -22.01
CA THR A 248 11.36 49.46 -22.37
C THR A 248 10.58 48.57 -21.39
N PRO A 249 9.24 48.71 -21.27
CA PRO A 249 8.41 47.76 -20.51
C PRO A 249 8.67 46.30 -20.88
N LYS A 250 8.85 46.00 -22.18
CA LYS A 250 9.16 44.66 -22.69
C LYS A 250 10.50 44.15 -22.13
N THR A 251 11.54 44.98 -22.15
CA THR A 251 12.86 44.62 -21.62
C THR A 251 12.81 44.35 -20.12
N ARG A 252 12.07 45.16 -19.35
CA ARG A 252 11.93 44.98 -17.90
C ARG A 252 11.26 43.66 -17.53
N TRP A 253 10.16 43.32 -18.20
CA TRP A 253 9.48 42.04 -18.00
C TRP A 253 10.31 40.84 -18.47
N ALA A 254 11.08 40.98 -19.55
CA ALA A 254 12.00 39.93 -20.00
C ALA A 254 13.08 39.63 -18.96
N VAL A 255 13.72 40.67 -18.39
CA VAL A 255 14.71 40.52 -17.31
C VAL A 255 14.06 39.94 -16.05
N ALA A 256 12.90 40.45 -15.65
CA ALA A 256 12.19 39.95 -14.48
C ALA A 256 11.81 38.46 -14.61
N SER A 257 11.48 38.00 -15.82
CA SER A 257 11.12 36.60 -16.09
C SER A 257 12.26 35.61 -15.83
N LEU A 258 13.52 36.05 -15.78
CA LEU A 258 14.65 35.19 -15.40
C LEU A 258 14.50 34.60 -13.98
N VAL A 259 13.73 35.26 -13.11
CA VAL A 259 13.38 34.75 -11.77
C VAL A 259 12.58 33.46 -11.82
N LEU A 260 11.95 33.12 -12.96
CA LEU A 260 11.25 31.85 -13.11
C LEU A 260 12.22 30.66 -13.27
N ALA A 261 13.50 30.88 -13.58
CA ALA A 261 14.47 29.81 -13.77
C ALA A 261 14.60 28.86 -12.54
N PRO A 262 14.64 29.37 -11.29
CA PRO A 262 14.52 28.53 -10.10
C PRO A 262 13.38 27.52 -10.11
N ALA A 263 12.22 27.80 -10.74
CA ALA A 263 11.10 26.85 -10.81
C ALA A 263 11.43 25.55 -11.55
N LEU A 264 12.53 25.51 -12.33
CA LEU A 264 13.03 24.31 -12.98
C LEU A 264 13.84 23.40 -12.03
N VAL A 265 14.24 23.89 -10.85
CA VAL A 265 15.06 23.12 -9.91
C VAL A 265 14.41 21.80 -9.53
N PRO A 266 13.14 21.74 -9.04
CA PRO A 266 12.46 20.48 -8.72
C PRO A 266 12.43 19.48 -9.87
N LEU A 267 12.18 19.97 -11.08
CA LEU A 267 12.12 19.14 -12.28
C LEU A 267 13.49 18.53 -12.58
N LEU A 268 14.55 19.34 -12.56
CA LEU A 268 15.90 18.90 -12.94
C LEU A 268 16.57 18.05 -11.86
N SER A 269 16.34 18.35 -10.58
CA SER A 269 16.95 17.66 -9.45
C SER A 269 16.32 16.31 -9.18
N ASN A 270 15.01 16.17 -9.38
CA ASN A 270 14.27 14.97 -9.01
C ASN A 270 13.98 14.04 -10.21
N ARG A 271 14.30 14.46 -11.45
CA ARG A 271 14.03 13.66 -12.67
C ARG A 271 14.49 12.20 -12.59
N ALA A 272 15.65 11.96 -11.97
CA ALA A 272 16.30 10.65 -11.95
C ALA A 272 15.59 9.64 -11.03
N SER A 273 14.90 10.12 -9.98
CA SER A 273 14.14 9.30 -9.03
C SER A 273 12.63 9.36 -9.27
N ALA A 274 12.13 10.36 -10.00
CA ALA A 274 10.70 10.58 -10.20
C ALA A 274 10.09 9.67 -11.28
N SER A 275 10.84 9.36 -12.35
CA SER A 275 10.29 8.54 -13.44
C SER A 275 10.19 7.07 -13.02
N ARG A 276 8.99 6.50 -13.20
CA ARG A 276 8.73 5.05 -13.16
C ARG A 276 8.34 4.52 -14.55
N ALA A 277 8.62 5.29 -15.60
CA ALA A 277 8.28 4.89 -16.96
C ALA A 277 8.98 3.58 -17.33
N GLY A 278 8.20 2.59 -17.76
CA GLY A 278 8.71 1.27 -18.13
C GLY A 278 9.04 0.34 -16.96
N GLU A 279 8.80 0.74 -15.71
CA GLU A 279 9.05 -0.14 -14.56
C GLU A 279 7.99 -1.25 -14.49
N THR A 280 8.41 -2.49 -14.76
CA THR A 280 7.54 -3.69 -14.76
C THR A 280 7.83 -4.65 -13.61
N MET A 281 8.80 -4.36 -12.74
CA MET A 281 9.30 -5.33 -11.77
C MET A 281 8.23 -5.96 -10.86
N ALA A 282 7.28 -5.17 -10.35
CA ALA A 282 6.22 -5.71 -9.48
C ALA A 282 5.28 -6.68 -10.23
N ARG A 283 4.91 -6.34 -11.47
CA ARG A 283 4.09 -7.17 -12.35
C ARG A 283 4.83 -8.45 -12.73
N ASP A 284 6.10 -8.32 -13.10
CA ASP A 284 6.97 -9.42 -13.52
C ASP A 284 7.23 -10.39 -12.37
N PHE A 285 7.46 -9.89 -11.15
CA PHE A 285 7.53 -10.70 -9.94
C PHE A 285 6.24 -11.49 -9.71
N ALA A 286 5.07 -10.84 -9.85
CA ALA A 286 3.78 -11.49 -9.68
C ALA A 286 3.58 -12.63 -10.68
N HIS A 287 3.95 -12.42 -11.94
CA HIS A 287 3.97 -13.47 -12.95
C HIS A 287 4.92 -14.61 -12.54
N ASP A 288 6.16 -14.30 -12.19
CA ASP A 288 7.20 -15.27 -11.86
C ASP A 288 6.79 -16.19 -10.71
N ILE A 289 6.27 -15.64 -9.61
CA ILE A 289 5.84 -16.43 -8.46
C ILE A 289 4.58 -17.26 -8.76
N LEU A 290 3.57 -16.71 -9.46
CA LEU A 290 2.39 -17.49 -9.88
C LEU A 290 2.77 -18.66 -10.78
N GLN A 291 3.69 -18.44 -11.71
CA GLN A 291 4.19 -19.50 -12.60
C GLN A 291 5.11 -20.49 -11.89
N SER A 292 5.44 -20.28 -10.61
CA SER A 292 6.17 -21.26 -9.80
C SER A 292 5.26 -22.33 -9.20
N VAL A 293 3.95 -22.08 -9.17
CA VAL A 293 2.95 -22.91 -8.50
C VAL A 293 2.32 -23.90 -9.47
N GLU A 294 2.12 -25.14 -9.04
CA GLU A 294 1.43 -26.18 -9.82
C GLU A 294 -0.05 -25.82 -10.09
N PRO A 295 -0.70 -26.38 -11.13
CA PRO A 295 -2.11 -26.13 -11.41
C PRO A 295 -3.02 -26.38 -10.19
N TYR A 296 -3.95 -25.46 -9.93
CA TYR A 296 -4.89 -25.46 -8.78
C TYR A 296 -4.24 -25.38 -7.39
N GLY A 297 -2.95 -25.04 -7.33
CA GLY A 297 -2.21 -24.92 -6.08
C GLY A 297 -2.69 -23.76 -5.19
N ILE A 298 -2.33 -23.86 -3.92
CA ILE A 298 -2.51 -22.79 -2.94
C ILE A 298 -1.15 -22.15 -2.69
N LEU A 299 -1.08 -20.83 -2.85
CA LEU A 299 0.11 -20.03 -2.58
C LEU A 299 -0.15 -19.17 -1.34
N ILE A 300 0.59 -19.47 -0.28
CA ILE A 300 0.59 -18.72 0.97
C ILE A 300 1.61 -17.57 0.84
N THR A 301 1.15 -16.35 1.09
CA THR A 301 1.91 -15.11 0.93
C THR A 301 1.94 -14.29 2.22
N ALA A 302 2.80 -13.27 2.26
CA ALA A 302 2.95 -12.40 3.42
C ALA A 302 3.03 -10.92 3.02
N GLY A 303 2.06 -10.14 3.50
CA GLY A 303 2.03 -8.68 3.37
C GLY A 303 1.52 -8.18 2.02
N ASP A 304 1.59 -6.85 1.85
CA ASP A 304 0.96 -6.19 0.70
C ASP A 304 1.84 -6.23 -0.55
N ASN A 305 3.16 -6.22 -0.36
CA ASN A 305 4.15 -6.09 -1.44
C ASN A 305 4.23 -7.32 -2.36
N ASP A 306 3.79 -8.49 -1.90
CA ASP A 306 3.63 -9.67 -2.76
C ASP A 306 2.20 -9.82 -3.26
N THR A 307 1.20 -9.63 -2.42
CA THR A 307 -0.19 -10.06 -2.66
C THR A 307 -0.94 -9.12 -3.58
N PHE A 308 -0.70 -7.81 -3.50
CA PHE A 308 -1.40 -6.86 -4.37
C PHE A 308 -0.95 -6.97 -5.83
N PRO A 309 0.36 -7.11 -6.14
CA PRO A 309 0.79 -7.46 -7.49
C PRO A 309 0.19 -8.78 -7.99
N LEU A 310 0.03 -9.78 -7.11
CA LEU A 310 -0.57 -11.07 -7.47
C LEU A 310 -2.05 -10.95 -7.82
N TRP A 311 -2.83 -10.22 -7.01
CA TRP A 311 -4.22 -9.92 -7.32
C TRP A 311 -4.37 -9.16 -8.63
N TYR A 312 -3.50 -8.18 -8.90
CA TYR A 312 -3.49 -7.50 -10.19
C TYR A 312 -3.22 -8.46 -11.35
N ALA A 313 -2.19 -9.31 -11.24
CA ALA A 313 -1.86 -10.29 -12.27
C ALA A 313 -3.01 -11.28 -12.54
N GLN A 314 -3.72 -11.72 -11.49
CA GLN A 314 -4.86 -12.64 -11.62
C GLN A 314 -6.10 -11.95 -12.18
N GLU A 315 -6.54 -10.86 -11.56
CA GLU A 315 -7.87 -10.28 -11.82
C GLU A 315 -7.89 -9.30 -13.00
N VAL A 316 -6.74 -8.67 -13.31
CA VAL A 316 -6.62 -7.75 -14.45
C VAL A 316 -5.98 -8.45 -15.65
N GLU A 317 -4.86 -9.17 -15.45
CA GLU A 317 -4.12 -9.79 -16.56
C GLU A 317 -4.52 -11.24 -16.83
N GLY A 318 -5.33 -11.86 -15.97
CA GLY A 318 -5.82 -13.22 -16.16
C GLY A 318 -4.77 -14.31 -15.93
N ILE A 319 -3.61 -13.98 -15.35
CA ILE A 319 -2.49 -14.90 -15.16
C ILE A 319 -2.81 -15.86 -14.02
N ARG A 320 -2.81 -17.17 -14.29
CA ARG A 320 -2.89 -18.22 -13.26
C ARG A 320 -4.00 -18.02 -12.22
N ARG A 321 -5.21 -17.65 -12.69
CA ARG A 321 -6.40 -17.50 -11.83
C ARG A 321 -6.78 -18.80 -11.10
N ASP A 322 -6.29 -19.95 -11.58
CA ASP A 322 -6.46 -21.25 -10.93
C ASP A 322 -5.76 -21.35 -9.57
N VAL A 323 -4.71 -20.55 -9.34
CA VAL A 323 -3.97 -20.52 -8.07
C VAL A 323 -4.77 -19.77 -7.02
N THR A 324 -4.88 -20.34 -5.82
CA THR A 324 -5.53 -19.66 -4.69
C THR A 324 -4.48 -18.95 -3.86
N LEU A 325 -4.67 -17.64 -3.63
CA LEU A 325 -3.79 -16.83 -2.79
C LEU A 325 -4.35 -16.77 -1.37
N ALA A 326 -3.54 -17.18 -0.39
CA ALA A 326 -3.87 -17.12 1.04
C ALA A 326 -2.84 -16.25 1.77
N ASN A 327 -3.19 -15.00 2.05
CA ASN A 327 -2.25 -14.05 2.66
C ASN A 327 -2.30 -14.17 4.19
N LEU A 328 -1.16 -14.42 4.83
CA LEU A 328 -1.05 -14.59 6.28
C LEU A 328 -1.64 -13.38 7.04
N SER A 329 -1.22 -12.16 6.71
CA SER A 329 -1.70 -10.94 7.36
C SER A 329 -3.22 -10.78 7.25
N LEU A 330 -3.78 -11.07 6.07
CA LEU A 330 -5.22 -10.97 5.84
C LEU A 330 -6.00 -12.14 6.45
N MET A 331 -5.40 -13.32 6.61
CA MET A 331 -6.04 -14.46 7.30
C MET A 331 -6.27 -14.21 8.81
N ASN A 332 -5.75 -13.11 9.37
CA ASN A 332 -6.18 -12.63 10.69
C ASN A 332 -7.56 -11.95 10.67
N THR A 333 -8.11 -11.68 9.48
CA THR A 333 -9.41 -11.04 9.30
C THR A 333 -10.46 -12.06 8.86
N GLU A 334 -11.67 -11.94 9.40
CA GLU A 334 -12.78 -12.84 9.06
C GLU A 334 -13.14 -12.78 7.58
N TRP A 335 -13.19 -11.57 7.01
CA TRP A 335 -13.58 -11.37 5.60
C TRP A 335 -12.70 -12.16 4.62
N HIS A 336 -11.39 -12.26 4.87
CA HIS A 336 -10.48 -12.99 3.98
C HIS A 336 -10.67 -14.50 4.14
N LEU A 337 -10.91 -15.00 5.36
CA LEU A 337 -11.22 -16.42 5.58
C LEU A 337 -12.55 -16.81 4.92
N ARG A 338 -13.59 -15.97 5.06
CA ARG A 338 -14.87 -16.17 4.35
C ARG A 338 -14.68 -16.13 2.84
N GLN A 339 -13.82 -15.25 2.34
CA GLN A 339 -13.47 -15.18 0.92
C GLN A 339 -12.80 -16.48 0.44
N LEU A 340 -11.81 -17.00 1.16
CA LEU A 340 -11.18 -18.30 0.86
C LEU A 340 -12.19 -19.45 0.90
N ARG A 341 -13.14 -19.41 1.84
CA ARG A 341 -14.21 -20.40 1.99
C ARG A 341 -15.25 -20.38 0.86
N ARG A 342 -15.54 -19.21 0.29
CA ARG A 342 -16.52 -19.02 -0.79
C ARG A 342 -15.92 -19.10 -2.19
N ARG A 343 -14.59 -19.01 -2.31
CA ARG A 343 -13.92 -18.95 -3.60
C ARG A 343 -14.13 -20.24 -4.39
N ASP A 344 -14.82 -20.11 -5.52
CA ASP A 344 -14.82 -21.13 -6.57
C ASP A 344 -13.48 -21.15 -7.29
N THR A 345 -12.94 -22.35 -7.55
CA THR A 345 -11.66 -22.50 -8.25
C THR A 345 -11.84 -22.31 -9.75
N PRO A 346 -11.23 -21.29 -10.38
CA PRO A 346 -11.28 -21.11 -11.84
C PRO A 346 -10.59 -22.27 -12.55
N ALA A 347 -10.98 -22.55 -13.80
CA ALA A 347 -10.31 -23.56 -14.62
C ALA A 347 -8.86 -23.16 -14.92
N PHE A 348 -7.95 -24.15 -14.92
CA PHE A 348 -6.57 -23.97 -15.36
C PHE A 348 -6.54 -23.72 -16.87
N ASP A 349 -5.86 -22.65 -17.30
CA ASP A 349 -5.61 -22.32 -18.70
C ASP A 349 -4.15 -22.62 -19.07
N PRO A 350 -3.89 -23.69 -19.84
CA PRO A 350 -2.54 -24.03 -20.30
C PRO A 350 -1.91 -22.96 -21.21
N ALA A 351 -2.72 -22.15 -21.94
CA ALA A 351 -2.19 -21.16 -22.87
C ALA A 351 -1.47 -20.02 -22.14
N GLY A 352 -2.07 -19.54 -21.04
CA GLY A 352 -1.48 -18.54 -20.14
C GLY A 352 -0.44 -19.08 -19.15
N ALA A 353 -0.22 -20.39 -19.09
CA ALA A 353 0.74 -21.00 -18.19
C ALA A 353 2.16 -21.06 -18.78
N ALA A 354 3.17 -21.04 -17.91
CA ALA A 354 4.56 -21.22 -18.27
C ALA A 354 4.78 -22.60 -18.95
N PRO A 355 5.78 -22.75 -19.84
CA PRO A 355 6.02 -24.00 -20.57
C PRO A 355 6.14 -25.23 -19.67
N ILE A 356 6.67 -25.05 -18.45
CA ILE A 356 6.81 -26.11 -17.44
C ILE A 356 5.47 -26.73 -16.99
N TRP A 357 4.33 -26.09 -17.27
CA TRP A 357 2.99 -26.54 -16.92
C TRP A 357 2.13 -26.94 -18.12
N ARG A 358 2.61 -26.75 -19.35
CA ARG A 358 1.81 -27.08 -20.56
C ARG A 358 1.78 -28.58 -20.85
N GLU A 359 2.84 -29.28 -20.45
CA GLU A 359 3.06 -30.70 -20.75
C GLU A 359 2.81 -31.61 -19.54
N VAL A 360 2.42 -31.06 -18.39
CA VAL A 360 2.08 -31.87 -17.21
C VAL A 360 0.65 -32.38 -17.30
N LYS A 361 0.41 -33.57 -16.74
CA LYS A 361 -0.94 -34.05 -16.50
C LYS A 361 -1.61 -33.11 -15.50
N VAL A 362 -2.53 -32.29 -16.00
CA VAL A 362 -3.30 -31.36 -15.17
C VAL A 362 -4.20 -32.19 -14.23
N PRO A 363 -4.14 -31.95 -12.91
CA PRO A 363 -5.04 -32.61 -11.96
C PRO A 363 -6.50 -32.26 -12.25
N GLU A 364 -7.43 -33.06 -11.76
CA GLU A 364 -8.85 -32.72 -11.86
C GLU A 364 -9.14 -31.40 -11.13
N ARG A 365 -9.99 -30.55 -11.70
CA ARG A 365 -10.36 -29.27 -11.07
C ARG A 365 -11.07 -29.56 -9.75
N PRO A 366 -10.52 -29.13 -8.60
CA PRO A 366 -11.21 -29.36 -7.33
C PRO A 366 -12.47 -28.50 -7.27
N GLN A 367 -13.59 -29.12 -6.87
CA GLN A 367 -14.88 -28.44 -6.69
C GLN A 367 -15.08 -27.96 -5.25
N GLU A 368 -14.29 -28.49 -4.32
CA GLU A 368 -14.34 -28.12 -2.91
C GLU A 368 -13.56 -26.81 -2.66
N PRO A 369 -14.04 -25.96 -1.74
CA PRO A 369 -13.32 -24.76 -1.30
C PRO A 369 -12.00 -25.13 -0.60
N VAL A 370 -11.07 -24.18 -0.53
CA VAL A 370 -9.76 -24.41 0.13
C VAL A 370 -9.87 -24.45 1.66
N LEU A 371 -10.97 -23.97 2.24
CA LEU A 371 -11.32 -24.15 3.64
C LEU A 371 -12.65 -24.88 3.69
N SER A 372 -12.75 -25.96 4.47
CA SER A 372 -14.00 -26.72 4.63
C SER A 372 -14.87 -26.21 5.77
N ILE A 373 -14.26 -25.55 6.76
CA ILE A 373 -14.92 -25.05 7.97
C ILE A 373 -16.12 -24.13 7.62
N PRO A 374 -17.26 -24.22 8.34
CA PRO A 374 -18.42 -23.35 8.13
C PRO A 374 -18.11 -21.87 8.40
N LEU A 375 -18.92 -20.95 7.85
CA LEU A 375 -18.73 -19.51 8.04
C LEU A 375 -18.90 -19.11 9.51
N GLU A 376 -19.83 -19.75 10.23
CA GLU A 376 -20.06 -19.51 11.65
C GLU A 376 -18.83 -19.90 12.50
N GLU A 377 -18.13 -20.96 12.10
CA GLU A 377 -16.91 -21.40 12.77
C GLU A 377 -15.76 -20.42 12.47
N ILE A 378 -15.63 -19.95 11.23
CA ILE A 378 -14.67 -18.90 10.83
C ILE A 378 -14.83 -17.65 11.69
N ASP A 379 -16.08 -17.20 11.87
CA ASP A 379 -16.41 -15.99 12.63
C ASP A 379 -16.15 -16.17 14.13
N SER A 380 -16.14 -17.41 14.62
CA SER A 380 -15.82 -17.75 16.01
C SER A 380 -14.33 -17.99 16.27
N LEU A 381 -13.48 -18.01 15.23
CA LEU A 381 -12.06 -18.27 15.42
C LEU A 381 -11.42 -17.17 16.27
N PRO A 382 -10.71 -17.54 17.36
CA PRO A 382 -10.07 -16.56 18.22
C PRO A 382 -8.95 -15.83 17.48
N GLU A 383 -8.72 -14.55 17.80
CA GLU A 383 -7.57 -13.80 17.28
C GLU A 383 -6.23 -14.44 17.69
N ALA A 384 -6.20 -15.00 18.90
CA ALA A 384 -5.06 -15.73 19.46
C ALA A 384 -5.55 -16.87 20.37
N MET A 385 -4.88 -18.02 20.28
CA MET A 385 -5.16 -19.21 21.06
C MET A 385 -3.88 -19.68 21.76
N ARG A 386 -3.94 -19.93 23.06
CA ARG A 386 -2.83 -20.57 23.77
C ARG A 386 -2.76 -22.05 23.43
N VAL A 387 -1.56 -22.55 23.17
CA VAL A 387 -1.26 -23.96 22.92
C VAL A 387 -0.20 -24.44 23.90
N PRO A 388 -0.13 -25.75 24.20
CA PRO A 388 0.90 -26.31 25.05
C PRO A 388 2.32 -25.98 24.54
N ALA A 389 3.26 -25.83 25.47
CA ALA A 389 4.68 -25.78 25.14
C ALA A 389 5.08 -27.04 24.36
N GLU A 390 5.84 -26.87 23.28
CA GLU A 390 6.18 -27.95 22.34
C GLU A 390 4.95 -28.66 21.74
N GLY A 391 3.81 -27.97 21.70
CA GLY A 391 2.59 -28.45 21.08
C GLY A 391 2.75 -28.67 19.57
N GLY A 392 1.82 -29.44 19.02
CA GLY A 392 1.80 -29.75 17.60
C GLY A 392 0.53 -30.46 17.21
N VAL A 393 0.35 -30.64 15.91
CA VAL A 393 -0.75 -31.43 15.35
C VAL A 393 -0.20 -32.36 14.27
N GLU A 394 -0.79 -33.55 14.18
CA GLU A 394 -0.47 -34.51 13.14
C GLU A 394 -1.71 -34.77 12.30
N PHE A 395 -1.55 -34.77 10.99
CA PHE A 395 -2.58 -35.22 10.07
C PHE A 395 -1.94 -35.91 8.85
N ASN A 396 -2.41 -37.12 8.56
CA ASN A 396 -1.98 -37.92 7.40
C ASN A 396 -0.44 -38.06 7.25
N GLY A 397 0.28 -38.22 8.36
CA GLY A 397 1.75 -38.37 8.38
C GLY A 397 2.54 -37.06 8.33
N LEU A 398 1.88 -35.91 8.17
CA LEU A 398 2.49 -34.58 8.34
C LEU A 398 2.45 -34.19 9.83
N GLN A 399 3.60 -33.95 10.43
CA GLN A 399 3.71 -33.44 11.80
C GLN A 399 4.04 -31.94 11.80
N LEU A 400 3.11 -31.13 12.31
CA LEU A 400 3.35 -29.73 12.63
C LEU A 400 3.86 -29.61 14.06
N ARG A 401 4.87 -28.76 14.26
CA ARG A 401 5.40 -28.42 15.58
C ARG A 401 5.30 -26.93 15.79
N PHE A 402 4.60 -26.50 16.83
CA PHE A 402 4.38 -25.08 17.08
C PHE A 402 5.65 -24.46 17.66
N GLY A 403 6.11 -23.37 17.04
CA GLY A 403 7.28 -22.63 17.50
C GLY A 403 7.07 -21.77 18.74
N GLY A 404 5.84 -21.71 19.25
CA GLY A 404 5.48 -20.91 20.41
C GLY A 404 4.19 -21.41 21.05
N GLU A 405 3.86 -20.81 22.20
CA GLU A 405 2.69 -21.16 23.02
C GLU A 405 1.42 -20.39 22.63
N VAL A 406 1.48 -19.60 21.56
CA VAL A 406 0.34 -18.82 21.05
C VAL A 406 0.27 -18.99 19.54
N LEU A 407 -0.88 -19.42 19.05
CA LEU A 407 -1.24 -19.41 17.65
C LEU A 407 -2.18 -18.24 17.38
N LEU A 408 -1.89 -17.47 16.34
CA LEU A 408 -2.78 -16.43 15.84
C LEU A 408 -3.86 -17.05 14.94
N ARG A 409 -4.92 -16.28 14.64
CA ARG A 409 -5.97 -16.69 13.71
C ARG A 409 -5.42 -17.16 12.36
N GLN A 410 -4.42 -16.46 11.80
CA GLN A 410 -3.75 -16.88 10.56
C GLN A 410 -3.08 -18.27 10.66
N ASP A 411 -2.60 -18.66 11.85
CA ASP A 411 -1.93 -19.95 12.07
C ASP A 411 -2.95 -21.08 12.10
N LEU A 412 -4.05 -20.87 12.83
CA LEU A 412 -5.19 -21.78 12.84
C LEU A 412 -5.76 -21.97 11.42
N ALA A 413 -5.96 -20.87 10.70
CA ALA A 413 -6.43 -20.90 9.32
C ALA A 413 -5.47 -21.66 8.39
N THR A 414 -4.16 -21.45 8.54
CA THR A 414 -3.14 -22.17 7.76
C THR A 414 -3.17 -23.67 8.08
N ILE A 415 -3.30 -24.05 9.36
CA ILE A 415 -3.41 -25.46 9.78
C ILE A 415 -4.64 -26.12 9.15
N PHE A 416 -5.81 -25.46 9.19
CA PHE A 416 -7.03 -25.98 8.56
C PHE A 416 -6.90 -26.09 7.04
N LEU A 417 -6.32 -25.08 6.40
CA LEU A 417 -6.06 -25.09 4.97
C LEU A 417 -5.16 -26.26 4.58
N ILE A 418 -4.08 -26.52 5.34
CA ILE A 418 -3.21 -27.67 5.08
C ILE A 418 -3.97 -28.97 5.27
N ARG A 419 -4.65 -29.15 6.41
CA ARG A 419 -5.44 -30.36 6.72
C ARG A 419 -6.45 -30.68 5.62
N ASP A 420 -7.16 -29.68 5.12
CA ASP A 420 -8.25 -29.86 4.17
C ASP A 420 -7.76 -30.15 2.74
N ASN A 421 -6.53 -29.76 2.41
CA ASN A 421 -5.99 -29.83 1.05
C ASN A 421 -4.81 -30.79 0.87
N LEU A 422 -4.26 -31.39 1.93
CA LEU A 422 -3.16 -32.33 1.82
C LEU A 422 -3.54 -33.50 0.89
N GLY A 423 -2.78 -33.68 -0.19
CA GLY A 423 -3.06 -34.69 -1.23
C GLY A 423 -4.15 -34.30 -2.25
N LYS A 424 -4.93 -33.25 -2.00
CA LYS A 424 -5.93 -32.72 -2.94
C LYS A 424 -5.40 -31.57 -3.79
N ARG A 425 -4.71 -30.62 -3.15
CA ARG A 425 -4.08 -29.46 -3.81
C ARG A 425 -2.64 -29.33 -3.36
N PRO A 426 -1.71 -28.96 -4.25
CA PRO A 426 -0.35 -28.66 -3.83
C PRO A 426 -0.33 -27.32 -3.09
N ILE A 427 0.36 -27.28 -1.94
CA ILE A 427 0.45 -26.11 -1.07
C ILE A 427 1.87 -25.55 -1.16
N PHE A 428 1.98 -24.24 -1.30
CA PHE A 428 3.23 -23.53 -1.47
C PHE A 428 3.31 -22.35 -0.49
N PHE A 429 4.50 -22.15 0.05
CA PHE A 429 4.86 -20.99 0.87
C PHE A 429 5.78 -20.08 0.04
N SER A 430 5.44 -18.80 -0.06
CA SER A 430 6.29 -17.82 -0.76
C SER A 430 7.57 -17.55 0.04
N TRP A 431 8.71 -17.32 -0.59
CA TRP A 431 9.89 -16.85 0.16
C TRP A 431 9.69 -15.50 0.86
N SER A 432 8.65 -14.72 0.49
CA SER A 432 8.25 -13.51 1.20
C SER A 432 7.67 -13.76 2.60
N ASP A 433 7.20 -14.98 2.92
CA ASP A 433 6.74 -15.34 4.27
C ASP A 433 7.90 -15.65 5.24
N ALA A 434 9.14 -15.51 4.77
CA ALA A 434 10.37 -15.59 5.55
C ALA A 434 10.44 -16.88 6.38
N GLY A 435 10.57 -16.78 7.70
CA GLY A 435 10.68 -17.93 8.59
C GLY A 435 9.34 -18.52 9.02
N TYR A 436 8.20 -18.06 8.50
CA TYR A 436 6.87 -18.48 8.98
C TYR A 436 6.65 -20.01 8.98
N PRO A 437 6.75 -20.72 7.84
CA PRO A 437 6.46 -22.15 7.84
C PRO A 437 7.47 -22.95 8.68
N ASP A 438 8.73 -22.51 8.71
CA ASP A 438 9.82 -23.14 9.47
C ASP A 438 9.66 -22.93 10.98
N GLY A 439 9.58 -21.68 11.39
CA GLY A 439 9.60 -21.25 12.79
C GLY A 439 8.26 -21.43 13.48
N THR A 440 7.14 -21.12 12.82
CA THR A 440 5.82 -21.17 13.46
C THR A 440 5.21 -22.57 13.40
N LEU A 441 5.36 -23.29 12.27
CA LEU A 441 4.71 -24.58 12.03
C LEU A 441 5.67 -25.78 12.00
N GLY A 442 6.99 -25.55 12.10
CA GLY A 442 7.98 -26.63 12.14
C GLY A 442 8.12 -27.39 10.82
N LEU A 443 7.78 -26.75 9.69
CA LEU A 443 7.66 -27.41 8.39
C LEU A 443 8.97 -27.60 7.64
N SER A 444 10.12 -27.13 8.14
CA SER A 444 11.41 -27.23 7.43
C SER A 444 11.73 -28.63 6.86
N PRO A 445 11.47 -29.75 7.57
CA PRO A 445 11.72 -31.09 7.02
C PRO A 445 10.82 -31.47 5.84
N TYR A 446 9.72 -30.74 5.61
CA TYR A 446 8.68 -31.04 4.62
C TYR A 446 8.67 -30.06 3.44
N LEU A 447 9.57 -29.06 3.43
CA LEU A 447 9.58 -28.03 2.40
C LEU A 447 10.62 -28.29 1.32
N VAL A 448 10.21 -28.15 0.06
CA VAL A 448 11.10 -28.17 -1.11
C VAL A 448 11.01 -26.86 -1.87
N SER A 449 12.08 -26.09 -1.83
CA SER A 449 12.26 -24.83 -2.56
C SER A 449 12.29 -25.06 -4.08
N GLN A 450 11.54 -24.21 -4.78
CA GLN A 450 11.38 -24.16 -6.23
C GLN A 450 11.30 -22.69 -6.66
N GLY A 451 12.45 -22.08 -6.98
CA GLY A 451 12.50 -20.65 -7.27
C GLY A 451 11.97 -19.80 -6.09
N PHE A 452 10.93 -18.99 -6.33
CA PHE A 452 10.31 -18.09 -5.34
C PHE A 452 9.37 -18.75 -4.35
N VAL A 453 9.10 -20.04 -4.47
CA VAL A 453 8.16 -20.75 -3.59
C VAL A 453 8.80 -21.99 -2.96
N ARG A 454 8.18 -22.47 -1.88
CA ARG A 454 8.54 -23.70 -1.16
C ARG A 454 7.33 -24.60 -1.12
N LYS A 455 7.40 -25.73 -1.82
CA LYS A 455 6.34 -26.73 -1.88
C LYS A 455 6.30 -27.53 -0.59
N LEU A 456 5.12 -27.63 0.02
CA LEU A 456 4.87 -28.54 1.13
C LEU A 456 4.72 -29.97 0.62
N MET A 457 5.52 -30.86 1.19
CA MET A 457 5.51 -32.29 0.92
C MET A 457 4.72 -33.02 2.02
N PRO A 458 3.99 -34.10 1.70
CA PRO A 458 3.21 -34.86 2.69
C PRO A 458 4.07 -35.71 3.62
N ALA A 459 5.35 -35.88 3.32
CA ALA A 459 6.31 -36.66 4.10
C ALA A 459 7.66 -35.91 4.16
N PRO A 460 8.52 -36.22 5.15
CA PRO A 460 9.83 -35.57 5.27
C PRO A 460 10.66 -35.77 4.01
N VAL A 461 11.32 -34.69 3.57
CA VAL A 461 12.10 -34.65 2.35
C VAL A 461 13.40 -35.42 2.53
N THR A 462 13.58 -36.46 1.72
CA THR A 462 14.86 -37.14 1.56
C THR A 462 15.65 -36.53 0.39
N PRO A 463 16.93 -36.17 0.59
CA PRO A 463 17.81 -35.77 -0.51
C PRO A 463 17.82 -36.79 -1.66
N SER A 464 17.96 -36.29 -2.87
CA SER A 464 18.16 -37.10 -4.09
C SER A 464 19.01 -36.32 -5.09
N ASP A 465 19.33 -36.92 -6.23
CA ASP A 465 20.04 -36.23 -7.32
C ASP A 465 19.33 -34.95 -7.78
N SER A 466 18.00 -34.89 -7.64
CA SER A 466 17.19 -33.73 -8.03
C SER A 466 16.87 -32.78 -6.88
N VAL A 467 16.91 -33.25 -5.63
CA VAL A 467 16.57 -32.49 -4.43
C VAL A 467 17.78 -32.39 -3.52
N ILE A 468 18.41 -31.22 -3.50
CA ILE A 468 19.71 -30.99 -2.86
C ILE A 468 19.52 -30.08 -1.64
N LEU A 469 20.17 -30.40 -0.53
CA LEU A 469 20.17 -29.56 0.66
C LEU A 469 21.10 -28.34 0.45
N SER A 470 20.54 -27.15 0.57
CA SER A 470 21.21 -25.85 0.57
C SER A 470 21.22 -25.26 1.98
N SER A 471 22.33 -24.62 2.36
CA SER A 471 22.45 -23.89 3.63
C SER A 471 21.49 -22.70 3.72
N GLY A 472 21.18 -22.05 2.59
CA GLY A 472 20.33 -20.86 2.55
C GLY A 472 18.89 -21.12 2.09
N LEU A 473 18.68 -22.12 1.22
CA LEU A 473 17.38 -22.38 0.60
C LEU A 473 16.70 -23.67 1.09
N GLY A 474 17.26 -24.35 2.10
CA GLY A 474 16.76 -25.66 2.55
C GLY A 474 16.86 -26.72 1.45
N TYR A 475 15.92 -27.65 1.39
CA TYR A 475 15.87 -28.60 0.27
C TYR A 475 15.44 -27.90 -1.01
N VAL A 476 16.22 -28.02 -2.09
CA VAL A 476 15.94 -27.36 -3.36
C VAL A 476 15.76 -28.41 -4.45
N ASN A 477 14.64 -28.35 -5.17
CA ASN A 477 14.52 -29.07 -6.44
C ASN A 477 15.30 -28.31 -7.51
N LEU A 478 16.54 -28.74 -7.76
CA LEU A 478 17.47 -28.01 -8.63
C LEU A 478 17.02 -28.01 -10.10
N PRO A 479 16.58 -29.12 -10.72
CA PRO A 479 16.07 -29.10 -12.09
C PRO A 479 14.87 -28.18 -12.27
N ARG A 480 13.90 -28.20 -11.33
CA ARG A 480 12.73 -27.32 -11.37
C ARG A 480 13.14 -25.86 -11.22
N THR A 481 13.97 -25.55 -10.22
CA THR A 481 14.47 -24.20 -9.98
C THR A 481 15.20 -23.67 -11.21
N LYS A 482 16.10 -24.47 -11.80
CA LYS A 482 16.83 -24.10 -13.03
C LYS A 482 15.89 -23.67 -14.17
N ARG A 483 14.83 -24.43 -14.44
CA ARG A 483 13.84 -24.09 -15.47
C ARG A 483 13.07 -22.81 -15.12
N LEU A 484 12.68 -22.63 -13.85
CA LEU A 484 12.02 -21.42 -13.40
C LEU A 484 12.90 -20.19 -13.63
N LEU A 485 14.16 -20.22 -13.19
CA LEU A 485 15.07 -19.09 -13.29
C LEU A 485 15.35 -18.67 -14.74
N TRP A 486 15.46 -19.62 -15.66
CA TRP A 486 15.98 -19.33 -17.00
C TRP A 486 14.92 -19.37 -18.12
N ASP A 487 13.85 -20.12 -17.94
CA ASP A 487 12.80 -20.30 -18.97
C ASP A 487 11.52 -19.53 -18.63
N VAL A 488 11.35 -19.10 -17.37
CA VAL A 488 10.11 -18.49 -16.88
C VAL A 488 10.33 -17.09 -16.32
N TYR A 489 11.34 -16.92 -15.47
CA TYR A 489 11.49 -15.70 -14.69
C TYR A 489 12.01 -14.50 -15.48
N HIS A 490 11.45 -13.34 -15.17
CA HIS A 490 11.78 -12.05 -15.74
C HIS A 490 12.92 -11.35 -14.99
N TRP A 491 14.01 -12.06 -14.69
CA TRP A 491 15.15 -11.49 -13.93
C TRP A 491 15.76 -10.22 -14.53
N LYS A 492 15.52 -9.96 -15.82
CA LYS A 492 15.97 -8.72 -16.48
C LYS A 492 15.35 -7.47 -15.85
N SER A 493 14.06 -7.48 -15.48
CA SER A 493 13.43 -6.32 -14.82
C SER A 493 13.95 -6.12 -13.40
N ALA A 494 14.26 -7.21 -12.69
CA ALA A 494 14.94 -7.14 -11.40
C ALA A 494 16.35 -6.51 -11.52
N THR A 495 17.12 -6.89 -12.55
CA THR A 495 18.49 -6.39 -12.78
C THR A 495 18.58 -5.10 -13.62
N GLU A 496 17.44 -4.47 -13.92
CA GLU A 496 17.40 -3.26 -14.73
C GLU A 496 18.21 -2.13 -14.06
N ALA A 497 19.02 -1.44 -14.88
CA ALA A 497 19.88 -0.37 -14.40
C ALA A 497 19.04 0.88 -14.09
N ARG A 498 18.86 1.16 -12.79
CA ARG A 498 18.15 2.34 -12.31
C ARG A 498 19.14 3.49 -12.03
N PRO A 499 18.91 4.72 -12.51
CA PRO A 499 19.86 5.84 -12.37
C PRO A 499 20.31 6.11 -10.93
N VAL A 500 19.42 5.90 -9.97
CA VAL A 500 19.64 6.11 -8.53
C VAL A 500 19.42 4.82 -7.73
N GLY A 501 19.38 3.65 -8.37
CA GLY A 501 19.03 2.39 -7.72
C GLY A 501 17.55 2.26 -7.39
N TRP A 502 17.22 1.33 -6.47
CA TRP A 502 15.84 1.09 -6.04
C TRP A 502 15.42 2.09 -4.95
N VAL A 503 14.70 3.14 -5.35
CA VAL A 503 14.38 4.29 -4.46
C VAL A 503 13.28 4.03 -3.43
N ASP A 504 12.74 2.81 -3.34
CA ASP A 504 11.71 2.45 -2.36
C ASP A 504 12.20 1.29 -1.46
N PRO A 505 13.05 1.57 -0.45
CA PRO A 505 13.60 0.54 0.43
C PRO A 505 12.55 -0.39 1.08
N PRO A 506 11.36 0.09 1.50
CA PRO A 506 10.29 -0.76 2.06
C PRO A 506 9.83 -1.91 1.15
N SER A 507 9.82 -1.73 -0.17
CA SER A 507 9.51 -2.79 -1.14
C SER A 507 10.76 -3.53 -1.64
N GLY A 508 11.95 -3.07 -1.26
CA GLY A 508 13.22 -3.65 -1.66
C GLY A 508 13.39 -5.11 -1.25
N SER A 509 12.64 -5.60 -0.25
CA SER A 509 12.63 -7.01 0.13
C SER A 509 12.12 -7.92 -0.99
N ILE A 510 11.13 -7.49 -1.79
CA ILE A 510 10.64 -8.26 -2.95
C ILE A 510 11.73 -8.37 -4.01
N LEU A 511 12.42 -7.26 -4.28
CA LEU A 511 13.54 -7.25 -5.21
C LEU A 511 14.69 -8.13 -4.69
N GLN A 512 14.97 -8.09 -3.38
CA GLN A 512 15.98 -8.91 -2.71
C GLN A 512 15.72 -10.41 -2.86
N LEU A 513 14.46 -10.87 -3.04
CA LEU A 513 14.17 -12.28 -3.28
C LEU A 513 14.86 -12.81 -4.54
N TYR A 514 15.01 -12.01 -5.60
CA TYR A 514 15.80 -12.40 -6.77
C TYR A 514 17.26 -12.65 -6.37
N SER A 515 17.84 -11.81 -5.52
CA SER A 515 19.21 -12.00 -5.05
C SER A 515 19.37 -13.27 -4.20
N VAL A 516 18.43 -13.52 -3.28
CA VAL A 516 18.43 -14.72 -2.44
C VAL A 516 18.29 -15.99 -3.28
N VAL A 517 17.31 -16.06 -4.16
CA VAL A 517 17.03 -17.27 -4.95
C VAL A 517 18.12 -17.52 -5.99
N TYR A 518 18.56 -16.50 -6.73
CA TYR A 518 19.63 -16.67 -7.72
C TYR A 518 20.98 -16.93 -7.04
N GLY A 519 21.31 -16.22 -5.97
CA GLY A 519 22.55 -16.42 -5.22
C GLY A 519 22.64 -17.81 -4.58
N GLY A 520 21.58 -18.25 -3.90
CA GLY A 520 21.51 -19.60 -3.33
C GLY A 520 21.54 -20.69 -4.41
N SER A 521 20.94 -20.44 -5.58
CA SER A 521 21.00 -21.37 -6.71
C SER A 521 22.38 -21.41 -7.37
N ALA A 522 23.15 -20.31 -7.36
CA ALA A 522 24.49 -20.26 -7.95
C ALA A 522 25.44 -21.29 -7.31
N GLU A 523 25.41 -21.38 -5.98
CA GLU A 523 26.21 -22.36 -5.23
C GLU A 523 25.84 -23.82 -5.62
N LEU A 524 24.54 -24.11 -5.72
CA LEU A 524 24.04 -25.43 -6.08
C LEU A 524 24.39 -25.81 -7.52
N LEU A 525 24.27 -24.87 -8.47
CA LEU A 525 24.64 -25.06 -9.87
C LEU A 525 26.14 -25.33 -10.00
N ALA A 526 26.99 -24.62 -9.26
CA ALA A 526 28.43 -24.85 -9.25
C ALA A 526 28.77 -26.25 -8.73
N LYS A 527 28.14 -26.67 -7.63
CA LYS A 527 28.28 -28.04 -7.07
C LYS A 527 27.79 -29.12 -8.04
N ALA A 528 26.78 -28.82 -8.84
CA ALA A 528 26.27 -29.70 -9.89
C ALA A 528 27.10 -29.67 -11.20
N GLY A 529 28.21 -28.92 -11.24
CA GLY A 529 29.10 -28.84 -12.41
C GLY A 529 28.68 -27.83 -13.48
N ASP A 530 27.60 -27.06 -13.28
CA ASP A 530 27.10 -26.06 -14.22
C ASP A 530 27.68 -24.66 -13.92
N SER A 531 28.99 -24.54 -14.11
CA SER A 531 29.78 -23.34 -13.76
C SER A 531 29.31 -22.07 -14.50
N THR A 532 28.81 -22.22 -15.73
CA THR A 532 28.36 -21.09 -16.55
C THR A 532 27.05 -20.52 -16.01
N LEU A 533 26.06 -21.38 -15.69
CA LEU A 533 24.82 -20.90 -15.10
C LEU A 533 25.00 -20.45 -13.65
N ALA A 534 25.92 -21.06 -12.91
CA ALA A 534 26.31 -20.59 -11.59
C ALA A 534 26.82 -19.13 -11.63
N ALA A 535 27.79 -18.84 -12.50
CA ALA A 535 28.32 -17.49 -12.67
C ALA A 535 27.25 -16.49 -13.12
N ARG A 536 26.31 -16.92 -13.98
CA ARG A 536 25.19 -16.09 -14.41
C ARG A 536 24.22 -15.78 -13.27
N ALA A 537 23.87 -16.79 -12.46
CA ALA A 537 22.99 -16.62 -11.32
C ALA A 537 23.60 -15.68 -10.27
N ASP A 538 24.89 -15.86 -9.96
CA ASP A 538 25.65 -14.94 -9.11
C ASP A 538 25.64 -13.49 -9.66
N SER A 539 25.81 -13.32 -10.98
CA SER A 539 25.74 -11.99 -11.59
C SER A 539 24.36 -11.34 -11.45
N VAL A 540 23.27 -12.11 -11.52
CA VAL A 540 21.91 -11.57 -11.29
C VAL A 540 21.79 -11.10 -9.85
N ALA A 541 22.20 -11.94 -8.90
CA ALA A 541 22.12 -11.62 -7.48
C ALA A 541 22.92 -10.37 -7.10
N ARG A 542 24.16 -10.26 -7.59
CA ARG A 542 25.00 -9.07 -7.36
C ARG A 542 24.40 -7.79 -7.93
N LYS A 543 23.88 -7.82 -9.16
CA LYS A 543 23.25 -6.63 -9.77
C LYS A 543 22.04 -6.16 -8.99
N VAL A 544 21.22 -7.09 -8.50
CA VAL A 544 20.09 -6.78 -7.62
C VAL A 544 20.56 -6.11 -6.33
N SER A 545 21.53 -6.72 -5.64
CA SER A 545 22.08 -6.17 -4.39
C SER A 545 22.75 -4.80 -4.59
N GLU A 546 23.45 -4.58 -5.69
CA GLU A 546 24.03 -3.29 -6.06
C GLU A 546 22.94 -2.23 -6.31
N GLY A 547 21.86 -2.60 -7.00
CA GLY A 547 20.72 -1.71 -7.23
C GLY A 547 20.02 -1.29 -5.94
N LEU A 548 19.84 -2.22 -5.00
CA LEU A 548 19.28 -1.97 -3.68
C LEU A 548 20.20 -1.07 -2.84
N ARG A 549 21.50 -1.36 -2.79
CA ARG A 549 22.48 -0.54 -2.06
C ARG A 549 22.53 0.90 -2.56
N ARG A 550 22.59 1.10 -3.88
CA ARG A 550 22.57 2.43 -4.49
C ARG A 550 21.29 3.21 -4.17
N GLY A 551 20.15 2.50 -4.10
CA GLY A 551 18.87 3.09 -3.72
C GLY A 551 18.81 3.49 -2.26
N ALA A 552 19.40 2.70 -1.36
CA ALA A 552 19.47 3.02 0.07
C ALA A 552 20.38 4.22 0.38
N GLU A 553 21.37 4.51 -0.48
CA GLU A 553 22.23 5.70 -0.39
C GLU A 553 21.50 7.01 -0.80
N PHE A 554 20.31 6.92 -1.42
CA PHE A 554 19.54 8.03 -1.99
C PHE A 554 18.31 8.45 -1.14
#